data_AF-A0A447QZK5-F1
#
_entry.id   AF-A0A447QZK5-F1
#
_cell.length_a   1.000
_cell.length_b   1.000
_cell.length_c   1.000
_cell.angle_alpha   90.00
_cell.angle_beta   90.00
_cell.angle_gamma   90.00
#
_symmetry.space_group_name_H-M   'P 1'
#
loop_
_entity.id
_entity.type
_entity.pdbx_description
1 polymer ?
#
loop_
_entity_poly.entity_id
_entity_poly.type
_entity_poly.pdbx_seq_one_letter_code
_entity_poly.pdbx_strand_id
1 'polypeptide(L)'
;MKNSLCKSGYLRRVQKYCPSLTVNDLQPWPAGVRAQAVSPDGKLIDDFLFVATPRSIHTCNAPSPAATSAIPIGAHIVSKVQALRESQSNPGRTLRAARSVDALHAAFTR
;
A
#
# COMPACT_ATOMS: atom_id res chain seq x y z
N MET A 1 -5.18 -22.34 -9.47
CA MET A 1 -3.73 -22.26 -9.19
C MET A 1 -2.79 -22.78 -10.30
N LYS A 2 -3.27 -23.37 -11.41
CA LYS A 2 -2.43 -24.00 -12.44
C LYS A 2 -1.20 -23.18 -12.89
N ASN A 3 -1.37 -21.88 -13.13
CA ASN A 3 -0.29 -21.02 -13.62
C ASN A 3 0.69 -20.57 -12.52
N SER A 4 0.30 -20.64 -11.25
CA SER A 4 1.21 -20.38 -10.13
C SER A 4 2.08 -21.60 -9.83
N LEU A 5 1.59 -22.80 -10.13
CA LEU A 5 2.27 -24.07 -9.87
C LEU A 5 3.11 -24.58 -11.06
N CYS A 6 2.77 -24.16 -12.28
CA CYS A 6 3.39 -24.68 -13.50
C CYS A 6 3.90 -23.55 -14.41
N LYS A 7 5.23 -23.48 -14.57
CA LYS A 7 5.91 -22.46 -15.40
C LYS A 7 5.44 -22.46 -16.85
N SER A 8 5.22 -23.65 -17.46
CA SER A 8 4.76 -23.73 -18.86
C SER A 8 3.33 -23.23 -19.05
N GLY A 9 2.47 -23.40 -18.04
CA GLY A 9 1.13 -22.82 -18.00
C GLY A 9 1.16 -21.29 -17.92
N TYR A 10 2.05 -20.75 -17.07
CA TYR A 10 2.27 -19.30 -16.99
C TYR A 10 2.83 -18.73 -18.29
N LEU A 11 3.85 -19.37 -18.87
CA LEU A 11 4.49 -18.96 -20.14
C LEU A 11 3.45 -18.75 -21.24
N ARG A 12 2.52 -19.70 -21.42
CA ARG A 12 1.44 -19.60 -22.42
C ARG A 12 0.54 -18.38 -22.22
N ARG A 13 0.37 -17.89 -20.97
CA ARG A 13 -0.40 -16.68 -20.69
C ARG A 13 0.40 -15.43 -21.04
N VAL A 14 1.67 -15.37 -20.68
CA VAL A 14 2.52 -14.20 -20.92
C VAL A 14 2.81 -14.03 -22.41
N GLN A 15 2.96 -15.13 -23.16
CA GLN A 15 3.16 -15.11 -24.61
C GLN A 15 2.00 -14.48 -25.40
N LYS A 16 0.82 -14.32 -24.81
CA LYS A 16 -0.26 -13.52 -25.43
C LYS A 16 0.09 -12.04 -25.56
N TYR A 17 0.99 -11.55 -24.72
CA TYR A 17 1.46 -10.15 -24.69
C TYR A 17 2.87 -10.01 -25.26
N CYS A 18 3.75 -10.98 -25.02
CA CYS A 18 5.13 -10.99 -25.52
C CYS A 18 5.52 -12.39 -26.04
N PRO A 19 5.27 -12.69 -27.33
CA PRO A 19 5.45 -14.04 -27.89
C PRO A 19 6.88 -14.57 -27.88
N SER A 20 7.89 -13.68 -27.83
CA SER A 20 9.31 -14.04 -27.87
C SER A 20 9.83 -14.63 -26.55
N LEU A 21 9.07 -14.54 -25.46
CA LEU A 21 9.47 -15.08 -24.16
C LEU A 21 9.54 -16.61 -24.20
N THR A 22 10.55 -17.12 -23.49
CA THR A 22 10.84 -18.54 -23.31
C THR A 22 10.73 -18.92 -21.83
N VAL A 23 10.79 -20.22 -21.54
CA VAL A 23 10.77 -20.71 -20.15
C VAL A 23 11.98 -20.22 -19.35
N ASN A 24 13.11 -19.97 -20.03
CA ASN A 24 14.35 -19.50 -19.40
C ASN A 24 14.25 -18.04 -18.93
N ASP A 25 13.33 -17.27 -19.50
CA ASP A 25 13.06 -15.90 -19.05
C ASP A 25 12.23 -15.88 -17.74
N LEU A 26 11.60 -16.99 -17.37
CA LEU A 26 10.80 -17.14 -16.15
C LEU A 26 11.67 -17.52 -14.95
N GLN A 27 12.50 -16.57 -14.53
CA GLN A 27 13.34 -16.66 -13.34
C GLN A 27 12.52 -16.58 -12.04
N PRO A 28 13.03 -17.12 -10.92
CA PRO A 28 12.38 -16.96 -9.62
C PRO A 28 12.22 -15.49 -9.24
N TRP A 29 11.05 -15.13 -8.72
CA TRP A 29 10.78 -13.80 -8.18
C TRP A 29 9.91 -13.95 -6.92
N PRO A 30 10.11 -13.11 -5.89
CA PRO A 30 9.26 -13.15 -4.69
C PRO A 30 7.79 -12.94 -5.06
N ALA A 31 6.90 -13.67 -4.37
CA ALA A 31 5.47 -13.45 -4.51
C ALA A 31 5.09 -12.07 -3.94
N GLY A 32 4.37 -11.28 -4.72
CA GLY A 32 3.71 -10.08 -4.20
C GLY A 32 2.53 -10.47 -3.32
N VAL A 33 2.51 -10.00 -2.08
CA VAL A 33 1.37 -10.17 -1.16
C VAL A 33 0.51 -8.91 -1.22
N ARG A 34 -0.77 -9.08 -1.54
CA ARG A 34 -1.77 -8.01 -1.37
C ARG A 34 -2.51 -8.25 -0.06
N ALA A 35 -2.23 -7.43 0.95
CA ALA A 35 -2.99 -7.42 2.18
C ALA A 35 -4.35 -6.74 1.92
N GLN A 36 -5.37 -7.56 1.71
CA GLN A 36 -6.75 -7.13 1.45
C GLN A 36 -7.55 -7.27 2.74
N ALA A 37 -8.14 -6.18 3.23
CA ALA A 37 -9.00 -6.24 4.40
C ALA A 37 -10.33 -6.95 4.10
N VAL A 38 -10.79 -7.70 5.10
CA VAL A 38 -12.07 -8.41 5.11
C VAL A 38 -12.87 -7.92 6.32
N SER A 39 -14.13 -7.57 6.10
CA SER A 39 -15.03 -7.15 7.17
C SER A 39 -15.44 -8.32 8.08
N PRO A 40 -16.01 -8.05 9.27
CA PRO A 40 -16.52 -9.11 10.15
C PRO A 40 -17.60 -9.99 9.53
N ASP A 41 -18.37 -9.48 8.55
CA ASP A 41 -19.35 -10.24 7.77
C ASP A 41 -18.76 -10.94 6.54
N GLY A 42 -17.43 -10.95 6.40
CA GLY A 42 -16.71 -11.72 5.37
C GLY A 42 -16.60 -11.02 4.00
N LYS A 43 -16.95 -9.73 3.89
CA LYS A 43 -16.87 -8.98 2.65
C LYS A 43 -15.49 -8.37 2.45
N LEU A 44 -15.02 -8.35 1.21
CA LEU A 44 -13.80 -7.63 0.87
C LEU A 44 -14.05 -6.12 0.96
N ILE A 45 -13.11 -5.41 1.58
CA ILE A 45 -13.17 -3.94 1.62
C ILE A 45 -12.52 -3.39 0.36
N ASP A 46 -13.30 -2.89 -0.59
CA ASP A 46 -12.77 -2.49 -1.90
C ASP A 46 -12.03 -1.13 -1.88
N ASP A 47 -12.15 -0.35 -0.81
CA ASP A 47 -11.59 1.01 -0.70
C ASP A 47 -10.66 1.16 0.52
N PHE A 48 -10.10 2.35 0.73
CA PHE A 48 -9.26 2.65 1.89
C PHE A 48 -10.01 2.43 3.21
N LEU A 49 -9.40 1.69 4.12
CA LEU A 49 -9.91 1.51 5.47
C LEU A 49 -8.98 2.22 6.44
N PHE A 50 -9.49 3.27 7.07
CA PHE A 50 -8.79 3.98 8.14
C PHE A 50 -9.43 3.66 9.49
N VAL A 51 -8.61 3.27 10.45
CA VAL A 51 -9.02 3.09 11.85
C VAL A 51 -8.29 4.12 12.70
N ALA A 52 -9.03 4.93 13.43
CA ALA A 52 -8.45 5.94 14.31
C ALA A 52 -8.63 5.56 15.78
N THR A 53 -7.60 5.80 16.58
CA THR A 53 -7.72 5.98 18.02
C THR A 53 -7.56 7.47 18.32
N PRO A 54 -7.66 7.93 19.58
CA PRO A 54 -7.32 9.31 19.88
C PRO A 54 -5.92 9.69 19.32
N ARG A 55 -4.89 8.86 19.49
CA ARG A 55 -3.51 9.29 19.16
C ARG A 55 -2.91 8.60 17.95
N SER A 56 -3.70 7.88 17.17
CA SER A 56 -3.19 7.15 15.99
C SER A 56 -4.22 7.10 14.87
N ILE A 57 -3.71 7.02 13.64
CA ILE A 57 -4.47 6.65 12.45
C ILE A 57 -3.77 5.46 11.81
N HIS A 58 -4.50 4.39 11.60
CA HIS A 58 -4.05 3.16 10.96
C HIS A 58 -4.65 3.09 9.56
N THR A 59 -3.81 2.90 8.55
CA THR A 59 -4.27 2.59 7.18
C THR A 59 -4.32 1.08 7.05
N CYS A 60 -5.48 0.50 7.34
CA CYS A 60 -5.70 -0.95 7.42
C CYS A 60 -6.00 -1.59 6.07
N ASN A 61 -6.46 -0.81 5.09
CA ASN A 61 -6.63 -1.25 3.71
C ASN A 61 -6.24 -0.11 2.79
N ALA A 62 -5.44 -0.44 1.77
CA ALA A 62 -5.02 0.48 0.73
C ALA A 62 -4.91 -0.33 -0.57
N PRO A 63 -6.05 -0.65 -1.21
CA PRO A 63 -6.06 -1.47 -2.40
C PRO A 63 -5.43 -0.70 -3.58
N SER A 64 -5.18 -1.40 -4.69
CA SER A 64 -4.71 -0.76 -5.92
C SER A 64 -5.65 0.39 -6.27
N PRO A 65 -5.16 1.61 -6.54
CA PRO A 65 -3.80 1.98 -6.96
C PRO A 65 -2.88 2.55 -5.85
N ALA A 66 -2.84 2.00 -4.63
CA ALA A 66 -2.08 2.60 -3.52
C ALA A 66 -0.62 3.04 -3.84
N ALA A 67 0.15 2.21 -4.54
CA ALA A 67 1.53 2.57 -4.90
C ALA A 67 1.61 3.70 -5.94
N THR A 68 0.73 3.69 -6.95
CA THR A 68 0.70 4.70 -8.01
C THR A 68 0.04 6.00 -7.56
N SER A 69 -0.79 5.96 -6.52
CA SER A 69 -1.48 7.11 -5.93
C SER A 69 -0.89 7.51 -4.56
N ALA A 70 0.36 7.16 -4.29
CA ALA A 70 0.98 7.36 -2.98
C ALA A 70 0.96 8.83 -2.52
N ILE A 71 1.17 9.79 -3.43
CA ILE A 71 1.16 11.23 -3.12
C ILE A 71 -0.23 11.72 -2.67
N PRO A 72 -1.32 11.54 -3.46
CA PRO A 72 -2.64 11.96 -3.02
C PRO A 72 -3.13 11.20 -1.78
N ILE A 73 -2.76 9.92 -1.60
CA ILE A 73 -3.06 9.17 -0.38
C ILE A 73 -2.33 9.76 0.83
N GLY A 74 -1.06 10.13 0.66
CA GLY A 74 -0.28 10.81 1.70
C GLY A 74 -0.94 12.12 2.12
N ALA A 75 -1.38 12.94 1.16
CA ALA A 75 -2.11 14.17 1.44
C ALA A 75 -3.43 13.91 2.20
N HIS A 76 -4.16 12.87 1.81
CA HIS A 76 -5.39 12.46 2.50
C HIS A 76 -5.15 12.01 3.94
N ILE A 77 -4.08 11.25 4.19
CA ILE A 77 -3.66 10.85 5.54
C ILE A 77 -3.32 12.08 6.40
N VAL A 78 -2.55 13.03 5.86
CA VAL A 78 -2.19 14.27 6.57
C VAL A 78 -3.44 15.07 6.95
N SER A 79 -4.41 15.21 6.03
CA SER A 79 -5.68 15.88 6.32
C SER A 79 -6.44 15.21 7.48
N LYS A 80 -6.52 13.87 7.50
CA LYS A 80 -7.14 13.16 8.64
C LYS A 80 -6.40 13.38 9.95
N VAL A 81 -5.06 13.42 9.92
CA VAL A 81 -4.25 13.71 11.12
C VAL A 81 -4.52 15.12 11.64
N GLN A 82 -4.66 16.11 10.76
CA GLN A 82 -4.99 17.48 11.14
C GLN A 82 -6.36 17.54 11.83
N ALA A 83 -7.39 16.94 11.23
CA ALA A 83 -8.73 16.87 11.82
C ALA A 83 -8.74 16.16 13.19
N LEU A 84 -7.99 15.06 13.33
CA LEU A 84 -7.85 14.36 14.60
C LEU A 84 -7.20 15.24 15.67
N ARG A 85 -6.19 16.03 15.31
CA ARG A 85 -5.54 16.98 16.24
C ARG A 85 -6.48 18.11 16.65
N GLU A 86 -7.27 18.65 15.74
CA GLU A 86 -8.23 19.72 16.04
C GLU A 86 -9.31 19.23 17.01
N SER A 87 -9.75 17.98 16.86
CA SER A 87 -10.69 17.35 17.81
C SER A 87 -10.07 17.12 19.20
N GLN A 88 -8.74 17.21 19.31
CA GLN A 88 -7.99 17.11 20.56
C GLN A 88 -7.56 18.47 21.03
N SER A 89 -8.40 19.12 21.83
CA SER A 89 -8.00 20.31 22.58
C SER A 89 -6.89 19.94 23.58
N ASN A 90 -5.64 19.98 23.13
CA ASN A 90 -4.47 19.80 23.99
C ASN A 90 -3.38 20.80 23.58
N PRO A 91 -3.26 21.94 24.30
CA PRO A 91 -2.43 23.08 23.89
C PRO A 91 -0.91 22.84 23.94
N GLY A 92 -0.44 21.68 24.39
CA GLY A 92 0.99 21.43 24.68
C GLY A 92 1.79 20.63 23.66
N ARG A 93 1.22 20.17 22.53
CA ARG A 93 1.93 19.26 21.61
C ARG A 93 1.87 19.70 20.16
N THR A 94 2.77 20.61 19.79
CA THR A 94 3.12 20.87 18.39
C THR A 94 3.80 19.64 17.81
N LEU A 95 3.25 19.08 16.73
CA LEU A 95 4.02 18.19 15.87
C LEU A 95 5.27 18.99 15.44
N ARG A 96 6.46 18.54 15.81
CA ARG A 96 7.66 18.92 15.06
C ARG A 96 7.37 18.43 13.65
N ALA A 97 7.15 19.35 12.71
CA ALA A 97 7.07 19.00 11.30
C ALA A 97 8.19 18.01 11.02
N ALA A 98 7.87 16.88 10.39
CA ALA A 98 8.91 16.00 9.92
C ALA A 98 9.89 16.90 9.15
N ARG A 99 11.18 16.81 9.51
CA ARG A 99 12.25 17.47 8.75
C ARG A 99 11.99 17.18 7.28
N SER A 100 12.24 18.15 6.41
CA SER A 100 11.87 18.19 4.98
C SER A 100 11.84 16.83 4.30
N VAL A 101 11.06 16.68 3.21
CA VAL A 101 10.95 15.42 2.45
C VAL A 101 12.33 14.76 2.20
N ASP A 102 13.37 15.57 2.01
CA ASP A 102 14.78 15.14 1.88
C ASP A 102 15.31 14.36 3.10
N ALA A 103 15.00 14.82 4.32
CA ALA A 103 15.42 14.17 5.56
C ALA A 103 14.70 12.84 5.81
N LEU A 104 13.45 12.71 5.34
CA LEU A 104 12.71 11.44 5.34
C LEU A 104 13.28 10.46 4.31
N HIS A 105 13.60 10.94 3.11
CA HIS A 105 14.17 10.12 2.04
C HIS A 105 15.53 9.53 2.42
N ALA A 106 16.39 10.33 3.08
CA ALA A 106 17.70 9.90 3.59
C ALA A 106 17.63 8.87 4.73
N ALA A 107 16.52 8.82 5.48
CA ALA A 107 16.33 7.87 6.58
C ALA A 107 15.89 6.48 6.11
N PHE A 108 15.24 6.37 4.94
CA PHE A 108 14.70 5.12 4.39
C PHE A 108 15.59 4.46 3.32
N THR A 109 16.70 5.10 2.93
CA THR A 109 17.66 4.58 1.93
C THR A 109 18.99 4.11 2.54
N ARG A 110 19.00 3.76 3.84
CA ARG A 110 20.12 3.07 4.49
C ARG A 110 19.85 1.57 4.61
#